data_AF-R7I088-F1
#
_entry.id   AF-R7I088-F1
#
_cell.length_a   1.000
_cell.length_b   1.000
_cell.length_c   1.000
_cell.angle_alpha   90.00
_cell.angle_beta   90.00
_cell.angle_gamma   90.00
#
_symmetry.space_group_name_H-M   'P 1'
#
loop_
_entity.id
_entity.type
_entity.pdbx_description
1 polymer ?
#
loop_
_entity_poly.entity_id
_entity_poly.type
_entity_poly.pdbx_seq_one_letter_code
_entity_poly.pdbx_strand_id
1 'polypeptide(L)'
;MQINQHHTNNIAFGKFYKVKGNHHDIKRLRNNFFEKDNKFLTLSVKKDDNKRILYLFSGKDFDKFIDLTKKVFFFDLRQNVEKYMLNKPKQISIKKAKNILDK
;
A
#
# COMPACT_ATOMS: atom_id res chain seq x y z
N MET A 1 30.53 -8.18 -10.67
CA MET A 1 29.68 -7.16 -11.33
C MET A 1 28.65 -6.69 -10.32
N GLN A 2 28.85 -5.50 -9.74
CA GLN A 2 27.86 -4.87 -8.87
C GLN A 2 26.74 -4.33 -9.76
N ILE A 3 25.54 -4.86 -9.58
CA ILE A 3 24.36 -4.37 -10.29
C ILE A 3 23.95 -3.06 -9.59
N ASN A 4 24.52 -1.95 -10.02
CA ASN A 4 24.05 -0.61 -9.71
C ASN A 4 22.68 -0.43 -10.36
N GLN A 5 21.61 -0.86 -9.67
CA GLN A 5 20.25 -0.55 -10.07
C GLN A 5 19.95 0.90 -9.70
N HIS A 6 20.52 1.84 -10.46
CA HIS A 6 19.94 3.17 -10.64
C HIS A 6 18.66 3.04 -11.47
N HIS A 7 17.65 2.34 -10.95
CA HIS A 7 16.29 2.58 -11.40
C HIS A 7 15.81 3.84 -10.70
N THR A 8 16.02 4.98 -11.35
CA THR A 8 15.27 6.23 -11.15
C THR A 8 13.80 6.00 -11.53
N ASN A 9 13.16 5.00 -10.93
CA ASN A 9 11.72 4.82 -10.98
C ASN A 9 11.14 5.82 -9.98
N ASN A 10 11.01 7.07 -10.42
CA ASN A 10 10.22 8.12 -9.78
C ASN A 10 8.74 7.70 -9.79
N ILE A 11 8.39 6.69 -9.00
CA ILE A 11 7.02 6.29 -8.75
C ILE A 11 6.56 7.14 -7.58
N ALA A 12 6.09 8.34 -7.91
CA ALA A 12 5.55 9.28 -6.95
C ALA A 12 4.10 8.86 -6.64
N PHE A 13 3.92 7.97 -5.66
CA PHE A 13 2.60 7.79 -5.08
C PHE A 13 2.18 9.10 -4.43
N GLY A 14 1.16 9.75 -4.97
CA GLY A 14 0.69 11.06 -4.51
C GLY A 14 0.29 11.04 -3.03
N LYS A 15 -0.36 9.97 -2.56
CA LYS A 15 -0.58 9.73 -1.12
C LYS A 15 -0.33 8.26 -0.80
N PHE A 16 0.50 8.03 0.21
CA PHE A 16 0.82 6.70 0.72
C PHE A 16 0.49 6.64 2.21
N TYR A 17 -0.50 5.82 2.57
CA TYR A 17 -0.96 5.67 3.95
C TYR A 17 -0.75 4.25 4.47
N LYS A 18 -0.59 4.15 5.79
CA LYS A 18 -0.49 2.89 6.52
C LYS A 18 -1.51 2.87 7.66
N VAL A 19 -2.38 1.88 7.65
CA VAL A 19 -3.38 1.62 8.70
C VAL A 19 -3.04 0.32 9.39
N LYS A 20 -2.87 0.34 10.71
CA LYS A 20 -2.70 -0.86 11.53
C LYS A 20 -4.01 -1.18 12.24
N GLY A 21 -4.36 -2.45 12.30
CA GLY A 21 -5.58 -2.89 12.96
C GLY A 21 -5.64 -4.40 13.12
N ASN A 22 -6.73 -4.88 13.74
CA ASN A 22 -6.98 -6.31 13.78
C ASN A 22 -7.38 -6.86 12.39
N HIS A 23 -7.40 -8.18 12.25
CA HIS A 23 -7.76 -8.81 10.98
C HIS A 23 -9.13 -8.35 10.45
N HIS A 24 -10.15 -8.32 11.31
CA HIS A 24 -11.53 -8.06 10.93
C HIS A 24 -11.72 -6.62 10.44
N ASP A 25 -11.22 -5.64 11.19
CA ASP A 25 -11.30 -4.23 10.85
C ASP A 25 -10.57 -3.90 9.56
N ILE A 26 -9.37 -4.47 9.38
CA ILE A 26 -8.58 -4.27 8.16
C ILE A 26 -9.26 -4.93 6.95
N LYS A 27 -9.85 -6.11 7.12
CA LYS A 27 -10.62 -6.78 6.05
C LYS A 27 -11.82 -5.95 5.63
N ARG A 28 -12.62 -5.49 6.60
CA ARG A 28 -13.79 -4.63 6.34
C ARG A 28 -13.38 -3.31 5.67
N LEU A 29 -12.33 -2.65 6.18
CA LEU A 29 -11.84 -1.41 5.60
C LEU A 29 -11.38 -1.61 4.14
N ARG A 30 -10.64 -2.69 3.86
CA ARG A 30 -10.19 -3.04 2.50
C ARG A 30 -11.38 -3.23 1.55
N ASN A 31 -12.39 -3.98 1.97
CA ASN A 31 -13.58 -4.24 1.14
C ASN A 31 -14.30 -2.93 0.81
N ASN A 32 -14.47 -2.03 1.80
CA ASN A 32 -15.07 -0.72 1.55
C ASN A 32 -14.28 0.12 0.54
N PHE A 33 -12.94 0.05 0.55
CA PHE A 33 -12.11 0.73 -0.46
C PHE A 33 -12.31 0.14 -1.86
N PHE A 34 -12.48 -1.18 -1.95
CA PHE A 34 -12.69 -1.90 -3.20
C PHE A 34 -14.09 -1.64 -3.80
N GLU A 35 -15.12 -1.63 -2.97
CA GLU A 35 -16.52 -1.45 -3.41
C GLU A 35 -16.85 -0.03 -3.86
N LYS A 36 -16.20 0.99 -3.28
CA LYS A 36 -16.49 2.41 -3.56
C LYS A 36 -15.77 2.98 -4.81
N ASP A 37 -15.16 2.15 -5.65
CA ASP A 37 -14.36 2.55 -6.83
C ASP A 37 -13.43 3.75 -6.54
N ASN A 38 -12.70 3.64 -5.41
CA ASN A 38 -11.86 4.74 -4.96
C ASN A 38 -10.56 4.79 -5.78
N LYS A 39 -9.99 6.00 -5.89
CA LYS A 39 -8.65 6.24 -6.47
C LYS A 39 -7.50 5.69 -5.61
N PHE A 40 -7.77 4.69 -4.76
CA PHE A 40 -6.83 4.09 -3.82
C PHE A 40 -6.68 2.59 -4.10
N LEU A 41 -5.45 2.18 -4.41
CA LEU A 41 -5.05 0.78 -4.34
C LEU A 41 -4.88 0.37 -2.88
N THR A 42 -5.28 -0.86 -2.55
CA THR A 42 -5.12 -1.42 -1.21
C THR A 42 -4.23 -2.66 -1.20
N LEU A 43 -3.28 -2.72 -0.26
CA LEU A 43 -2.44 -3.91 -0.03
C LEU A 43 -2.49 -4.30 1.45
N SER A 44 -2.97 -5.51 1.72
CA SER A 44 -3.04 -6.05 3.09
C SER A 44 -1.89 -7.00 3.38
N VAL A 45 -1.14 -6.70 4.44
CA VAL A 45 0.01 -7.49 4.92
C VAL A 45 -0.30 -8.03 6.31
N LYS A 46 -0.06 -9.33 6.51
CA LYS A 46 -0.16 -9.97 7.83
C LYS A 46 1.10 -9.60 8.62
N LYS A 47 0.93 -9.10 9.85
CA LYS A 47 2.04 -8.81 10.77
C LYS A 47 2.19 -9.95 11.78
N ASP A 48 1.08 -10.29 12.42
CA ASP A 48 0.92 -11.38 13.40
C ASP A 48 -0.44 -12.05 13.16
N ASP A 49 -0.81 -13.09 13.92
CA ASP A 49 -2.08 -13.80 13.74
C ASP A 49 -3.31 -12.88 13.80
N ASN A 50 -3.30 -11.93 14.72
CA ASN A 50 -4.43 -11.02 14.93
C ASN A 50 -4.23 -9.62 14.34
N LYS A 51 -3.02 -9.28 13.87
CA LYS A 51 -2.68 -7.91 13.43
C LYS A 51 -2.37 -7.86 11.95
N ARG A 52 -3.00 -6.90 11.27
CA ARG A 52 -2.77 -6.61 9.86
C ARG A 52 -2.45 -5.15 9.62
N ILE A 53 -1.74 -4.93 8.53
CA ILE A 53 -1.46 -3.61 7.99
C ILE A 53 -2.20 -3.49 6.66
N LEU A 54 -2.90 -2.38 6.47
CA LEU A 54 -3.44 -1.97 5.19
C LEU A 54 -2.64 -0.78 4.67
N TYR A 55 -1.98 -0.97 3.55
CA TYR A 55 -1.38 0.11 2.79
C TYR A 55 -2.40 0.65 1.79
N LEU A 56 -2.54 1.98 1.74
CA LEU A 56 -3.40 2.68 0.79
C LEU A 56 -2.51 3.54 -0.10
N PHE A 57 -2.62 3.38 -1.41
CA PHE A 57 -1.84 4.11 -2.40
C PHE A 57 -2.79 4.88 -3.31
N SER A 58 -2.66 6.21 -3.39
CA SER A 58 -3.31 7.00 -4.45
C SER A 58 -2.27 7.72 -5.28
N GLY A 59 -2.46 7.77 -6.60
CA GLY A 59 -1.58 8.49 -7.51
C GLY A 59 -1.80 8.05 -8.95
N LYS A 60 -1.19 8.78 -9.90
CA LYS A 60 -1.28 8.48 -11.33
C LYS A 60 -0.43 7.26 -11.74
N ASP A 61 0.53 6.86 -10.91
CA ASP A 61 1.53 5.84 -11.26
C ASP A 61 1.16 4.41 -10.81
N PHE A 62 -0.12 4.05 -10.92
CA PHE A 62 -0.62 2.70 -10.60
C PHE A 62 0.07 1.63 -11.46
N ASP A 63 0.19 1.89 -12.76
CA ASP A 63 0.80 0.94 -13.71
C ASP A 63 2.27 0.67 -13.38
N LYS A 64 3.00 1.67 -12.86
CA LYS A 64 4.40 1.51 -12.44
C LYS A 64 4.54 0.67 -11.17
N PHE A 65 3.57 0.73 -10.26
CA PHE A 65 3.55 -0.19 -9.11
C PHE A 65 3.33 -1.62 -9.56
N ILE A 66 2.36 -1.85 -10.45
CA ILE A 66 2.09 -3.17 -11.00
C ILE A 66 3.32 -3.68 -11.77
N ASP A 67 3.98 -2.82 -12.55
CA ASP A 67 5.23 -3.18 -13.24
C ASP A 67 6.37 -3.52 -12.27
N LEU A 68 6.51 -2.79 -11.15
CA LEU A 68 7.42 -3.16 -10.06
C LEU A 68 7.06 -4.51 -9.44
N THR A 69 5.78 -4.78 -9.19
CA THR A 69 5.30 -6.03 -8.59
C THR A 69 5.47 -7.24 -9.51
N LYS A 70 5.54 -7.02 -10.83
CA LYS A 70 5.87 -8.05 -11.82
C LYS A 70 7.36 -8.37 -11.84
N LYS A 71 8.22 -7.36 -11.57
CA LYS A 71 9.69 -7.49 -11.57
C LYS A 71 10.26 -7.99 -10.24
N VAL A 72 9.67 -7.58 -9.11
CA VAL A 72 10.04 -8.03 -7.77
C VAL A 72 9.13 -9.21 -7.41
N PHE A 73 9.69 -10.33 -6.93
CA PHE A 73 8.87 -11.42 -6.38
C PHE A 73 7.81 -10.84 -5.43
N PHE A 74 6.54 -10.95 -5.80
CA PHE A 74 5.40 -10.29 -5.14
C PHE A 74 5.39 -10.52 -3.61
N PHE A 75 5.96 -11.64 -3.18
CA PHE A 75 6.16 -12.02 -1.79
C PHE A 75 7.13 -11.08 -1.04
N ASP A 76 8.29 -10.78 -1.63
CA ASP A 76 9.29 -9.89 -1.02
C ASP A 76 8.77 -8.46 -0.96
N LEU A 77 8.14 -7.99 -2.03
CA LEU A 77 7.48 -6.69 -2.03
C LEU A 77 6.43 -6.59 -0.92
N ARG A 78 5.61 -7.63 -0.73
CA ARG A 78 4.56 -7.62 0.30
C ARG A 78 5.14 -7.53 1.72
N GLN A 79 6.31 -8.10 1.97
CA GLN A 79 6.97 -7.98 3.26
C GLN A 79 7.73 -6.65 3.41
N ASN A 80 8.25 -6.11 2.31
CA ASN A 80 9.16 -4.97 2.29
C ASN A 80 8.59 -3.74 1.55
N VAL A 81 7.26 -3.56 1.53
CA VAL A 81 6.58 -2.48 0.77
C VAL A 81 7.24 -1.13 0.99
N GLU A 82 7.57 -0.79 2.24
CA GLU A 82 8.17 0.51 2.60
C GLU A 82 9.58 0.72 2.06
N LYS A 83 10.32 -0.35 1.76
CA LYS A 83 11.67 -0.30 1.18
C LYS A 83 11.63 0.04 -0.31
N TYR A 84 10.58 -0.40 -0.99
CA TYR A 84 10.38 -0.20 -2.43
C TYR A 84 9.69 1.13 -2.78
N MET A 85 9.38 1.94 -1.77
CA MET A 85 8.64 3.20 -1.91
C MET A 85 9.58 4.38 -1.67
N LEU A 86 9.52 5.38 -2.54
CA LEU A 86 10.32 6.62 -2.38
C LEU A 86 9.96 7.39 -1.11
N ASN A 87 8.67 7.39 -0.75
CA ASN A 87 8.16 8.08 0.43
C ASN A 87 7.77 7.08 1.51
N LYS A 88 8.01 7.43 2.78
CA LYS A 88 7.49 6.67 3.92
C LYS A 88 5.97 6.83 4.00
N PRO A 89 5.22 5.77 4.37
CA PRO A 89 3.78 5.88 4.50
C PRO A 89 3.41 6.74 5.70
N LYS A 90 2.40 7.59 5.54
CA LYS A 90 1.80 8.30 6.66
C LYS A 90 0.90 7.34 7.44
N GLN A 91 1.24 7.10 8.71
CA GLN A 91 0.39 6.29 9.58
C GLN A 91 -0.90 7.04 9.90
N ILE A 92 -2.04 6.39 9.69
CA ILE A 92 -3.37 6.93 9.99
C ILE A 92 -4.22 5.90 10.73
N SER A 93 -5.20 6.37 11.52
CA SER A 93 -6.15 5.50 12.21
C SER A 93 -7.22 4.95 11.26
N ILE A 94 -7.88 3.86 11.66
CA ILE A 94 -9.01 3.30 10.90
C ILE A 94 -10.12 4.34 10.68
N LYS A 95 -10.45 5.14 11.73
CA LYS A 95 -11.44 6.22 11.61
C LYS A 95 -11.04 7.24 10.56
N LYS A 96 -9.76 7.64 10.52
CA LYS A 96 -9.27 8.58 9.51
C LYS A 96 -9.27 7.98 8.11
N ALA A 97 -8.99 6.68 7.97
CA ALA A 97 -9.09 5.98 6.70
C ALA A 97 -10.53 5.88 6.19
N LYS A 98 -11.51 5.68 7.07
CA LYS A 98 -12.95 5.76 6.73
C LYS A 98 -13.33 7.16 6.22
N ASN A 99 -12.89 8.21 6.90
CA ASN A 99 -13.13 9.58 6.41
C ASN A 99 -12.49 9.88 5.03
N ILE A 100 -11.48 9.11 4.60
CA ILE A 100 -10.91 9.23 3.24
C ILE A 100 -11.80 8.53 2.21
N LEU A 101 -12.54 7.48 2.60
CA LEU A 101 -13.54 6.79 1.77
C LEU A 101 -14.81 7.60 1.55
N ASP A 102 -15.13 8.48 2.49
CA ASP A 102 -16.39 9.23 2.51
C ASP A 102 -16.22 10.66 1.96
N LYS A 103 -15.02 11.02 1.47
CA LYS A 103 -14.71 12.27 0.80
C LYS A 103 -14.66 12.09 -0.72
#